data_AF-A0A9E6VQP4-F1
#
_entry.id   AF-A0A9E6VQP4-F1
#
_cell.length_a   1.000
_cell.length_b   1.000
_cell.length_c   1.000
_cell.angle_alpha   90.00
_cell.angle_beta   90.00
_cell.angle_gamma   90.00
#
_symmetry.space_group_name_H-M   'P 1'
#
loop_
_entity.id
_entity.type
_entity.pdbx_description
1 polymer ?
#
loop_
_entity_poly.entity_id
_entity_poly.type
_entity_poly.pdbx_seq_one_letter_code
_entity_poly.pdbx_strand_id
1 'polypeptide(L)'
;MTFAPGKADDFLRVFEANKLLIAGFEGCLHLELHRDAAAPDTFFTISRWHSEDDLENYRRSELFQRTWAQTKVLFGDKPKAWTLQGIFESGSFSSQNFK
;
A
#
# COMPACT_ATOMS: atom_id res chain seq x y z
N MET A 1 -7.36 -1.52 4.25
CA MET A 1 -7.76 -0.12 4.51
C MET A 1 -9.17 0.05 4.01
N THR A 2 -10.13 0.44 4.85
CA THR A 2 -11.52 0.66 4.44
C THR A 2 -11.84 2.14 4.56
N PHE A 3 -12.20 2.77 3.44
CA PHE A 3 -12.47 4.20 3.36
C PHE A 3 -13.95 4.50 3.58
N ALA A 4 -14.24 5.68 4.11
CA ALA A 4 -15.62 6.14 4.25
C ALA A 4 -16.27 6.30 2.86
N PRO A 5 -17.60 6.20 2.75
CA PRO A 5 -18.30 6.37 1.47
C PRO A 5 -17.88 7.66 0.76
N GLY A 6 -17.49 7.55 -0.51
CA GLY A 6 -17.01 8.68 -1.33
C GLY A 6 -15.58 9.13 -1.07
N LYS A 7 -14.81 8.44 -0.21
CA LYS A 7 -13.40 8.75 0.08
C LYS A 7 -12.39 7.90 -0.66
N ALA A 8 -12.83 6.88 -1.39
CA ALA A 8 -11.95 6.02 -2.19
C ALA A 8 -11.13 6.82 -3.23
N ASP A 9 -11.74 7.78 -3.93
CA ASP A 9 -11.04 8.59 -4.93
C ASP A 9 -10.05 9.58 -4.31
N ASP A 10 -10.36 10.11 -3.11
CA ASP A 10 -9.43 10.91 -2.33
C ASP A 10 -8.17 10.10 -1.99
N PHE A 11 -8.36 8.86 -1.54
CA PHE A 11 -7.25 7.93 -1.28
C PHE A 11 -6.45 7.62 -2.53
N LEU A 12 -7.10 7.31 -3.66
CA LEU A 12 -6.41 7.03 -4.92
C LEU A 12 -5.56 8.21 -5.38
N ARG A 13 -6.01 9.46 -5.19
CA ARG A 13 -5.20 10.65 -5.47
C ARG A 13 -3.97 10.74 -4.57
N VAL A 14 -4.13 10.48 -3.27
CA VAL A 14 -3.00 10.45 -2.32
C VAL A 14 -2.01 9.35 -2.70
N PHE A 15 -2.49 8.15 -3.03
CA PHE A 15 -1.65 7.05 -3.46
C PHE A 15 -0.92 7.37 -4.76
N GLU A 16 -1.62 7.86 -5.78
CA GLU A 16 -1.03 8.20 -7.09
C GLU A 16 0.10 9.22 -6.96
N ALA A 17 -0.08 10.24 -6.12
CA ALA A 17 0.92 11.28 -5.90
C ALA A 17 2.19 10.77 -5.19
N ASN A 18 2.11 9.67 -4.44
CA ASN A 18 3.22 9.18 -3.60
C ASN A 18 3.76 7.81 -4.03
N LYS A 19 3.07 7.03 -4.87
CA LYS A 19 3.41 5.63 -5.16
C LYS A 19 4.83 5.45 -5.70
N LEU A 20 5.31 6.36 -6.55
CA LEU A 20 6.65 6.27 -7.12
C LEU A 20 7.74 6.62 -6.10
N LEU A 21 7.45 7.53 -5.16
CA LEU A 21 8.37 7.85 -4.07
C LEU A 21 8.48 6.69 -3.09
N ILE A 22 7.36 6.02 -2.80
CA ILE A 22 7.34 4.84 -1.92
C ILE A 22 8.03 3.66 -2.61
N ALA A 23 7.69 3.38 -3.87
CA ALA A 23 8.28 2.29 -4.64
C ALA A 23 9.78 2.49 -4.89
N GLY A 24 10.24 3.74 -4.96
CA GLY A 24 11.65 4.11 -5.08
C GLY A 24 12.36 4.37 -3.74
N PHE A 25 11.70 4.15 -2.60
CA PHE A 25 12.33 4.31 -1.29
C PHE A 25 13.42 3.25 -1.11
N GLU A 26 14.52 3.60 -0.44
CA GLU A 26 15.65 2.70 -0.23
C GLU A 26 15.19 1.39 0.43
N GLY A 27 15.57 0.25 -0.18
CA GLY A 27 15.18 -1.08 0.27
C GLY A 27 13.77 -1.54 -0.13
N CYS A 28 12.92 -0.70 -0.74
CA CYS A 28 11.65 -1.13 -1.32
C CYS A 28 11.91 -1.91 -2.63
N LEU A 29 11.46 -3.16 -2.68
CA LEU A 29 11.63 -4.04 -3.85
C LEU A 29 10.39 -4.11 -4.73
N HIS A 30 9.21 -3.92 -4.13
CA HIS A 30 7.93 -4.02 -4.82
C HIS A 30 6.86 -3.25 -4.06
N LEU A 31 5.93 -2.62 -4.78
CA LEU A 31 4.73 -2.00 -4.23
C LEU A 31 3.56 -2.26 -5.17
N GLU A 32 2.46 -2.74 -4.61
CA GLU A 32 1.21 -2.95 -5.34
C GLU A 32 0.01 -2.46 -4.53
N LEU A 33 -1.02 -2.04 -5.26
CA LEU A 33 -2.30 -1.63 -4.72
C LEU A 33 -3.39 -2.54 -5.29
N HIS A 34 -4.16 -3.13 -4.40
CA HIS A 34 -5.33 -3.93 -4.73
C HIS A 34 -6.58 -3.30 -4.17
N ARG A 35 -7.70 -3.47 -4.89
CA ARG A 35 -9.04 -3.17 -4.40
C ARG A 35 -9.75 -4.49 -4.12
N ASP A 36 -10.48 -4.55 -3.02
CA ASP A 36 -11.36 -5.69 -2.74
C ASP A 36 -12.46 -5.75 -3.82
N ALA A 37 -12.63 -6.93 -4.44
CA ALA A 37 -13.63 -7.15 -5.48
C ALA A 37 -15.07 -7.10 -4.96
N ALA A 38 -15.30 -7.43 -3.70
CA ALA A 38 -16.62 -7.43 -3.06
C ALA A 38 -16.91 -6.13 -2.29
N ALA A 39 -15.87 -5.38 -1.91
CA ALA A 39 -15.99 -4.14 -1.13
C ALA A 39 -15.16 -3.00 -1.77
N PRO A 40 -15.68 -2.27 -2.76
CA PRO A 40 -14.89 -1.33 -3.58
C PRO A 40 -14.25 -0.16 -2.83
N ASP A 41 -14.72 0.15 -1.61
CA ASP A 41 -14.09 1.12 -0.69
C ASP A 41 -12.97 0.52 0.17
N THR A 42 -12.66 -0.77 0.00
CA THR A 42 -11.58 -1.47 0.70
C THR A 42 -10.40 -1.72 -0.23
N PHE A 43 -9.22 -1.34 0.25
CA PHE A 43 -7.96 -1.42 -0.49
C PHE A 43 -6.87 -2.07 0.35
N PHE A 44 -5.91 -2.68 -0.33
CA PHE A 44 -4.73 -3.31 0.25
C PHE A 44 -3.48 -2.79 -0.47
N THR A 45 -2.52 -2.29 0.29
CA THR A 45 -1.17 -2.05 -0.21
C THR A 45 -0.29 -3.20 0.24
N ILE A 46 0.34 -3.87 -0.72
CA ILE A 46 1.31 -4.94 -0.44
C ILE A 46 2.66 -4.41 -0.90
N SER A 47 3.67 -4.54 -0.05
CA SER A 47 5.03 -4.11 -0.37
C SER A 47 6.03 -5.16 0.08
N ARG A 48 7.11 -5.30 -0.69
CA ARG A 48 8.25 -6.16 -0.35
C ARG A 48 9.45 -5.29 -0.09
N TRP A 49 10.18 -5.62 0.96
CA TRP A 49 11.35 -4.87 1.42
C TRP A 49 12.54 -5.81 1.50
N HIS A 50 13.73 -5.26 1.25
CA HIS A 50 14.97 -6.00 1.31
C HIS A 50 15.27 -6.50 2.73
N SER A 51 14.95 -5.71 3.75
CA SER A 51 15.02 -6.08 5.16
C SER A 51 13.89 -5.46 6.00
N GLU A 52 13.71 -5.94 7.23
CA GLU A 52 12.80 -5.32 8.19
C GLU A 52 13.26 -3.92 8.59
N ASP A 53 14.57 -3.68 8.68
CA ASP A 53 15.14 -2.37 8.99
C ASP A 53 14.79 -1.33 7.90
N ASP A 54 14.83 -1.71 6.62
CA ASP A 54 14.44 -0.84 5.51
C ASP A 54 12.95 -0.43 5.60
N LEU A 55 12.08 -1.39 5.96
CA LEU A 55 10.67 -1.14 6.20
C LEU A 55 10.45 -0.20 7.40
N GLU A 56 11.17 -0.39 8.49
CA GLU A 56 11.07 0.47 9.67
C GLU A 56 11.62 1.88 9.39
N ASN A 57 12.69 2.00 8.61
CA ASN A 57 13.21 3.29 8.14
C ASN A 57 12.15 4.02 7.30
N TYR A 58 11.47 3.31 6.39
CA TYR A 58 10.35 3.87 5.65
C TYR A 58 9.20 4.30 6.58
N ARG A 59 8.77 3.46 7.52
CA ARG A 59 7.69 3.77 8.49
C ARG A 59 8.00 4.99 9.36
N ARG A 60 9.28 5.25 9.64
CA ARG A 60 9.73 6.43 10.40
C ARG A 60 9.93 7.68 9.54
N SER A 61 10.01 7.53 8.22
CA SER A 61 10.29 8.63 7.28
C SER A 61 9.20 9.70 7.25
N GLU A 62 9.58 10.93 6.88
CA GLU A 62 8.64 12.02 6.63
C GLU A 62 7.65 11.69 5.50
N LEU A 63 8.10 10.95 4.49
CA LEU A 63 7.27 10.48 3.38
C LEU A 63 6.10 9.63 3.90
N PHE A 64 6.38 8.65 4.75
CA PHE A 64 5.34 7.81 5.36
C PHE A 64 4.44 8.64 6.27
N GLN A 65 5.01 9.44 7.18
CA GLN A 65 4.22 10.23 8.13
C GLN A 65 3.24 11.18 7.42
N ARG A 66 3.69 11.88 6.38
CA ARG A 66 2.86 12.77 5.56
C ARG A 66 1.77 12.00 4.81
N THR A 67 2.14 10.94 4.10
CA THR A 67 1.20 10.12 3.31
C THR A 67 0.16 9.46 4.22
N TRP A 68 0.59 8.95 5.37
CA TRP A 68 -0.28 8.32 6.35
C TRP A 68 -1.22 9.33 7.00
N ALA A 69 -0.75 10.54 7.33
CA ALA A 69 -1.60 11.59 7.87
C ALA A 69 -2.74 11.99 6.92
N GLN A 70 -2.47 12.05 5.62
CA GLN A 70 -3.49 12.31 4.58
C GLN A 70 -4.45 11.12 4.42
N THR A 71 -3.94 9.90 4.53
CA THR A 71 -4.74 8.68 4.32
C THR A 71 -5.65 8.38 5.51
N LYS A 72 -5.14 8.53 6.74
CA LYS A 72 -5.86 8.14 7.97
C LYS A 72 -7.17 8.88 8.19
N VAL A 73 -7.28 10.12 7.72
CA VAL A 73 -8.49 10.94 7.89
C VAL A 73 -9.62 10.52 6.95
N LEU A 74 -9.33 9.62 6.00
CA LEU A 74 -10.28 9.13 5.01
C LEU A 74 -10.96 7.81 5.44
N PHE A 75 -10.50 7.18 6.52
CA PHE A 75 -10.97 5.87 6.94
C PHE A 75 -12.42 5.87 7.44
N GLY A 76 -13.16 4.86 7.00
CA GLY A 76 -14.49 4.51 7.53
C GLY A 76 -14.44 3.41 8.59
N ASP A 77 -13.33 2.68 8.68
CA ASP A 77 -13.06 1.67 9.71
C ASP A 77 -11.57 1.67 10.10
N LYS A 78 -11.23 1.10 11.26
CA LYS A 78 -9.86 1.03 11.75
C LYS A 78 -8.97 0.27 10.74
N PRO A 79 -7.85 0.86 10.29
CA PRO A 79 -6.94 0.17 9.39
C PRO A 79 -6.27 -1.00 10.12
N LYS A 80 -5.95 -2.05 9.37
CA LYS A 80 -5.18 -3.20 9.85
C LYS A 80 -3.93 -3.34 8.99
N ALA A 81 -2.82 -3.71 9.61
CA ALA A 81 -1.54 -3.90 8.96
C ALA A 81 -0.79 -5.05 9.64
N TRP A 82 -0.03 -5.79 8.83
CA TRP A 82 0.81 -6.90 9.27
C TRP A 82 2.10 -6.89 8.47
N THR A 83 3.20 -7.32 9.10
CA THR A 83 4.40 -7.77 8.39
C THR A 83 4.26 -9.28 8.22
N LEU A 84 4.46 -9.79 7.00
CA LEU A 84 4.27 -11.20 6.65
C LEU A 84 5.62 -11.87 6.39
N GLN A 85 5.74 -13.13 6.77
CA GLN A 85 6.85 -14.00 6.38
C GLN A 85 6.36 -14.95 5.27
N GLY A 86 7.01 -14.91 4.10
CA GLY A 86 6.72 -15.83 3.01
C GLY A 86 7.20 -17.23 3.35
N ILE A 87 6.29 -18.21 3.39
CA ILE A 87 6.63 -19.63 3.62
C ILE A 87 6.70 -20.40 2.29
N PHE A 88 5.98 -19.93 1.27
CA PHE A 88 5.95 -20.51 -0.07
C PHE A 88 5.54 -19.42 -1.08
N GLU A 89 6.22 -19.38 -2.23
CA GLU A 89 5.83 -18.57 -3.38
C GLU A 89 5.86 -19.47 -4.61
N SER A 90 4.73 -19.62 -5.32
CA SER A 90 4.72 -20.23 -6.64
C SER A 90 5.30 -19.25 -7.65
N GLY A 91 6.06 -19.73 -8.65
CA GLY A 91 6.68 -18.90 -9.68
C GLY A 91 5.73 -17.88 -10.33
N SER A 92 6.31 -16.75 -10.77
CA SER A 92 5.63 -15.52 -11.17
C SER A 92 4.57 -15.68 -12.28
N PHE A 93 3.35 -15.20 -12.01
CA PHE A 93 2.41 -14.82 -13.06
C PHE A 93 2.89 -13.52 -13.71
N SER A 94 3.42 -13.62 -14.93
CA SER A 94 3.47 -12.46 -15.82
C SER A 94 2.04 -12.07 -16.20
N SER A 95 1.49 -11.06 -15.53
CA SER A 95 0.20 -10.47 -15.89
C SER A 95 0.30 -9.85 -17.27
N GLN A 96 -0.14 -10.59 -18.30
CA GLN A 96 -0.54 -9.96 -19.55
C GLN A 96 -1.78 -9.11 -19.24
N ASN A 97 -1.69 -7.82 -19.55
CA ASN A 97 -2.78 -6.87 -19.45
C ASN A 97 -4.03 -7.45 -20.15
N PHE A 98 -5.10 -7.68 -19.39
CA PHE A 98 -6.41 -7.78 -19.98
C PHE A 98 -6.77 -6.37 -20.49
N LYS A 99 -6.76 -6.23 -21.81
CA LYS A 99 -7.28 -5.07 -22.54
C LYS A 99 -8.80 -5.02 -22.47
#